data_AF-A0A1C5M3U1-F1
#
_entry.id   AF-A0A1C5M3U1-F1
#
_cell.length_a   1.000
_cell.length_b   1.000
_cell.length_c   1.000
_cell.angle_alpha   90.00
_cell.angle_beta   90.00
_cell.angle_gamma   90.00
#
_symmetry.space_group_name_H-M   'P 1'
#
loop_
_entity.id
_entity.type
_entity.pdbx_description
1 polymer ?
#
loop_
_entity_poly.entity_id
_entity_poly.type
_entity_poly.pdbx_seq_one_letter_code
_entity_poly.pdbx_strand_id
1 'polypeptide(L)'
;MENEYKTGGYIYVKKQAFDFWKTYIEFLTKGMIDVPMPNPAIEFLADVKAGKYDEISDEEYDELLNSTAELASFWKKKRKATVGEIVREALIHMNLSLSETEKLAQILAEASTCKTYK
;
A
#
# COMPACT_ATOMS: atom_id res chain seq x y z
N MET A 1 19.30 -27.86 -3.18
CA MET A 1 19.66 -27.64 -1.76
C MET A 1 20.99 -26.94 -1.80
N GLU A 2 21.18 -25.70 -1.39
CA GLU A 2 20.39 -24.69 -0.69
C GLU A 2 20.72 -23.36 -1.38
N ASN A 3 19.74 -22.51 -1.62
CA ASN A 3 20.00 -21.07 -1.64
C ASN A 3 19.22 -20.53 -0.45
N GLU A 4 19.98 -20.33 0.62
CA GLU A 4 19.52 -19.90 1.92
C GLU A 4 18.67 -18.64 1.81
N TYR A 5 17.58 -18.67 2.56
CA TYR A 5 16.52 -17.69 2.61
C TYR A 5 17.04 -16.32 3.10
N LYS A 6 17.33 -15.40 2.18
CA LYS A 6 17.35 -13.95 2.43
C LYS A 6 15.93 -13.35 2.45
N THR A 7 14.94 -14.07 2.98
CA THR A 7 13.52 -13.86 2.64
C THR A 7 12.64 -13.43 3.83
N GLY A 8 13.18 -12.70 4.81
CA GLY A 8 12.36 -12.05 5.84
C GLY A 8 11.73 -10.76 5.31
N GLY A 9 12.58 -9.76 5.06
CA GLY A 9 12.18 -8.43 4.59
C GLY A 9 11.41 -8.40 3.26
N TYR A 10 11.89 -9.11 2.24
CA TYR A 10 11.24 -9.13 0.92
C TYR A 10 9.81 -9.70 0.92
N ILE A 11 9.53 -10.71 1.76
CA ILE A 11 8.18 -11.26 1.93
C ILE A 11 7.29 -10.26 2.68
N TYR A 12 7.84 -9.58 3.68
CA TYR A 12 7.15 -8.56 4.46
C TYR A 12 6.70 -7.39 3.58
N VAL A 13 7.58 -6.86 2.72
CA VAL A 13 7.28 -5.76 1.79
C VAL A 13 6.18 -6.15 0.79
N LYS A 14 6.22 -7.35 0.22
CA LYS A 14 5.17 -7.85 -0.70
C LYS A 14 3.81 -7.97 -0.03
N LYS A 15 3.77 -8.50 1.19
CA LYS A 15 2.54 -8.63 1.96
C LYS A 15 1.97 -7.25 2.30
N GLN A 16 2.80 -6.30 2.74
CA GLN A 16 2.39 -4.94 3.07
C GLN A 16 1.81 -4.20 1.86
N ALA A 17 2.45 -4.32 0.69
CA ALA A 17 1.93 -3.75 -0.56
C ALA A 17 0.58 -4.37 -0.96
N PHE A 18 0.43 -5.70 -0.84
CA PHE A 18 -0.83 -6.38 -1.10
C PHE A 18 -1.94 -5.93 -0.14
N ASP A 19 -1.67 -5.89 1.16
CA ASP A 19 -2.63 -5.49 2.19
C ASP A 19 -3.07 -4.02 1.99
N PHE A 20 -2.16 -3.15 1.58
CA PHE A 20 -2.47 -1.78 1.18
C PHE A 20 -3.49 -1.76 0.02
N TRP A 21 -3.16 -2.38 -1.13
CA TRP A 21 -4.04 -2.35 -2.30
C TRP A 21 -5.40 -2.98 -2.03
N LYS A 22 -5.42 -4.12 -1.32
CA LYS A 22 -6.66 -4.78 -0.92
C LYS A 22 -7.56 -3.85 -0.10
N THR A 23 -7.01 -3.24 0.96
CA THR A 23 -7.77 -2.38 1.87
C THR A 23 -8.35 -1.16 1.15
N TYR A 24 -7.53 -0.46 0.35
CA TYR A 24 -7.96 0.77 -0.30
C TYR A 24 -8.92 0.52 -1.48
N ILE A 25 -8.75 -0.57 -2.23
CA ILE A 25 -9.73 -0.97 -3.26
C ILE A 25 -11.06 -1.38 -2.62
N GLU A 26 -11.03 -2.10 -1.49
CA GLU A 26 -12.26 -2.42 -0.73
C GLU A 26 -13.01 -1.16 -0.29
N PHE A 27 -12.30 -0.12 0.16
CA PHE A 27 -12.93 1.16 0.50
C PHE A 27 -13.54 1.85 -0.73
N LEU A 28 -12.83 1.87 -1.87
CA LEU A 28 -13.38 2.45 -3.10
C LEU A 28 -14.66 1.73 -3.56
N THR A 29 -14.66 0.40 -3.55
CA THR A 29 -15.82 -0.40 -3.99
C THR A 29 -17.03 -0.28 -3.04
N LYS A 30 -16.81 0.13 -1.79
CA LYS A 30 -17.86 0.43 -0.79
C LYS A 30 -18.30 1.89 -0.79
N GLY A 31 -17.79 2.74 -1.70
CA GLY A 31 -18.12 4.16 -1.76
C GLY A 31 -17.48 5.02 -0.66
N MET A 32 -16.48 4.50 0.04
CA MET A 32 -15.80 5.17 1.18
C MET A 32 -14.69 6.13 0.71
N ILE A 33 -14.91 6.82 -0.41
CA ILE A 33 -13.88 7.62 -1.10
C ILE A 33 -13.38 8.82 -0.28
N ASP A 34 -14.26 9.43 0.51
CA ASP A 34 -13.99 10.65 1.28
C ASP A 34 -13.48 10.37 2.71
N VAL A 35 -13.30 9.09 3.08
CA VAL A 35 -12.81 8.72 4.42
C VAL A 35 -11.38 9.24 4.60
N PRO A 36 -11.11 10.08 5.62
CA PRO A 36 -9.78 10.62 5.84
C PRO A 36 -8.88 9.60 6.55
N MET A 37 -7.79 9.22 5.90
CA MET A 37 -6.80 8.30 6.45
C MET A 37 -5.57 9.06 6.98
N PRO A 38 -5.06 8.71 8.17
CA PRO A 38 -3.82 9.29 8.68
C PRO A 38 -2.62 8.86 7.83
N ASN A 39 -1.63 9.74 7.74
CA ASN A 39 -0.36 9.40 7.11
C ASN A 39 0.36 8.33 7.95
N PRO A 40 0.80 7.20 7.36
CA PRO A 40 1.45 6.11 8.09
C PRO A 40 2.73 6.53 8.82
N ALA A 41 3.42 7.58 8.35
CA ALA A 41 4.59 8.13 9.06
C ALA A 41 4.26 8.64 10.47
N ILE A 42 3.00 9.00 10.74
CA ILE A 42 2.55 9.44 12.08
C ILE A 42 2.54 8.25 13.04
N GLU A 43 1.97 7.12 12.61
CA GLU A 43 1.91 5.90 13.41
C GLU A 43 3.30 5.31 13.61
N PHE A 44 4.11 5.26 12.54
CA PHE A 44 5.50 4.83 12.62
C PHE A 44 6.31 5.63 13.65
N LEU A 45 6.20 6.96 13.66
CA LEU A 45 6.90 7.79 14.64
C LEU A 45 6.41 7.55 16.08
N ALA A 46 5.12 7.24 16.26
CA ALA A 46 4.58 6.87 17.56
C ALA A 46 5.14 5.52 18.03
N ASP A 47 5.26 4.56 17.13
CA ASP A 47 5.79 3.22 17.38
C ASP A 47 7.28 3.24 17.71
N VAL A 48 8.07 4.06 17.00
CA VAL A 48 9.48 4.33 17.31
C VAL A 48 9.62 4.88 18.74
N LYS A 49 8.82 5.88 19.10
CA LYS A 49 8.87 6.48 20.46
C LYS A 49 8.44 5.50 21.57
N ALA A 50 7.64 4.49 21.22
CA ALA A 50 7.22 3.46 22.13
C ALA A 50 8.22 2.29 22.26
N GLY A 51 9.35 2.34 21.53
CA GLY A 51 10.37 1.30 21.54
C GLY A 51 9.96 0.02 20.82
N LYS A 52 8.92 0.06 19.95
CA LYS A 52 8.42 -1.16 19.26
C LYS A 52 9.44 -1.79 18.31
N TYR A 53 10.46 -1.04 17.92
CA TYR A 53 11.50 -1.47 17.00
C TYR A 53 12.87 -1.54 17.68
N ASP A 54 12.92 -1.56 19.02
CA ASP A 54 14.20 -1.62 19.75
C ASP A 54 14.87 -3.01 19.65
N GLU A 55 14.10 -4.05 19.31
CA GLU A 55 14.56 -5.44 19.23
C GLU A 55 14.88 -5.91 17.79
N ILE A 56 14.63 -5.07 16.77
CA ILE A 56 14.96 -5.41 15.37
C ILE A 56 16.38 -4.94 15.02
N SER A 57 16.98 -5.53 13.98
CA SER A 57 18.28 -5.09 13.49
C SER A 57 18.21 -3.73 12.78
N ASP A 58 19.35 -3.03 12.69
CA ASP A 58 19.46 -1.77 11.94
C ASP A 58 19.01 -1.92 10.47
N GLU A 59 19.34 -3.06 9.85
CA GLU A 59 18.94 -3.36 8.46
C GLU A 59 17.42 -3.50 8.34
N GLU A 60 16.77 -4.23 9.25
CA GLU A 60 15.31 -4.37 9.29
C GLU A 60 14.62 -3.03 9.59
N TYR A 61 15.22 -2.19 10.43
CA TYR A 61 14.73 -0.84 10.70
C TYR A 61 14.81 0.04 9.46
N ASP A 62 15.93 0.04 8.75
CA ASP A 62 16.11 0.81 7.52
C ASP A 62 15.14 0.38 6.42
N GLU A 63 14.90 -0.92 6.25
CA GLU A 63 13.89 -1.44 5.33
C GLU A 63 12.48 -0.96 5.69
N LEU A 64 12.12 -1.00 6.97
CA LEU A 64 10.83 -0.56 7.46
C LEU A 64 10.64 0.96 7.30
N LEU A 65 11.68 1.73 7.60
CA LEU A 65 11.71 3.17 7.41
C LEU A 65 11.52 3.54 5.94
N ASN A 66 12.26 2.87 5.03
CA ASN A 66 12.14 3.11 3.59
C ASN A 66 10.73 2.76 3.08
N SER A 67 10.20 1.58 3.44
CA SER A 67 8.84 1.18 3.06
C SER A 67 7.78 2.15 3.58
N THR A 68 7.92 2.61 4.83
CA THR A 68 7.02 3.61 5.41
C THR A 68 7.11 4.94 4.67
N ALA A 69 8.31 5.38 4.30
CA ALA A 69 8.51 6.62 3.56
C ALA A 69 7.89 6.56 2.16
N GLU A 70 8.03 5.43 1.45
CA GLU A 70 7.40 5.19 0.15
C GLU A 70 5.87 5.26 0.26
N LEU A 71 5.26 4.57 1.24
CA LEU A 71 3.82 4.63 1.46
C LEU A 71 3.33 6.02 1.89
N ALA A 72 4.08 6.69 2.77
CA ALA A 72 3.77 8.04 3.24
C ALA A 72 3.84 9.09 2.10
N SER A 73 4.58 8.81 1.03
CA SER A 73 4.69 9.70 -0.12
C SER A 73 3.33 9.95 -0.79
N PHE A 74 2.39 8.99 -0.73
CA PHE A 74 1.05 9.12 -1.31
C PHE A 74 0.21 10.21 -0.64
N TRP A 75 0.52 10.54 0.62
CA TRP A 75 -0.13 11.63 1.35
C TRP A 75 0.40 13.01 0.97
N LYS A 76 1.41 13.12 0.08
CA LYS A 76 1.97 14.40 -0.40
C LYS A 76 2.34 15.36 0.74
N LYS A 77 2.98 14.84 1.80
CA LYS A 77 3.35 15.58 3.02
C LYS A 77 2.16 16.07 3.87
N LYS A 78 0.92 15.71 3.53
CA LYS A 78 -0.25 15.98 4.36
C LYS A 78 -0.27 15.02 5.56
N ARG A 79 -0.85 15.46 6.67
CA ARG A 79 -1.11 14.60 7.85
C ARG A 79 -2.24 13.59 7.63
N LYS A 80 -3.19 13.93 6.74
CA LYS A 80 -4.32 13.08 6.34
C LYS A 80 -4.60 13.31 4.84
N ALA A 81 -5.12 12.29 4.19
CA ALA A 81 -5.60 12.32 2.81
C ALA A 81 -6.83 11.42 2.70
N THR A 82 -7.72 11.67 1.75
CA THR A 82 -8.88 10.80 1.54
C THR A 82 -8.48 9.50 0.83
N VAL A 83 -9.28 8.44 0.97
CA VAL A 83 -9.07 7.17 0.24
C VAL A 83 -8.91 7.42 -1.26
N GLY A 84 -9.74 8.28 -1.85
CA GLY A 84 -9.66 8.63 -3.27
C GLY A 84 -8.36 9.33 -3.65
N GLU A 85 -7.90 10.28 -2.84
CA GLU A 85 -6.60 10.95 -3.05
C GLU A 85 -5.46 9.93 -2.99
N ILE A 86 -5.46 9.05 -1.98
CA ILE A 86 -4.38 8.08 -1.73
C ILE A 86 -4.27 7.08 -2.88
N VAL A 87 -5.39 6.48 -3.30
CA VAL A 87 -5.36 5.51 -4.41
C VAL A 87 -4.92 6.16 -5.71
N ARG A 88 -5.39 7.38 -5.99
CA ARG A 88 -4.96 8.12 -7.18
C ARG A 88 -3.46 8.35 -7.19
N GLU A 89 -2.88 8.83 -6.09
CA GLU A 89 -1.45 9.09 -6.01
C GLU A 89 -0.63 7.80 -6.06
N ALA A 90 -1.10 6.73 -5.42
CA ALA A 90 -0.46 5.42 -5.49
C ALA A 90 -0.42 4.89 -6.93
N LEU A 91 -1.52 4.99 -7.69
CA LEU A 91 -1.57 4.57 -9.09
C LEU A 91 -0.63 5.38 -9.99
N ILE A 92 -0.52 6.70 -9.76
CA ILE A 92 0.43 7.55 -10.49
C ILE A 92 1.87 7.13 -10.17
N HIS A 93 2.15 6.85 -8.90
CA HIS A 93 3.50 6.49 -8.45
C HIS A 93 3.96 5.12 -8.97
N MET A 94 3.04 4.15 -9.06
CA MET A 94 3.34 2.81 -9.61
C MET A 94 3.83 2.83 -11.05
N ASN A 95 3.46 3.85 -11.84
CA ASN A 95 3.85 3.99 -13.24
C ASN A 95 3.63 2.68 -14.03
N LEU A 96 2.40 2.15 -13.97
CA LEU A 96 2.03 0.87 -14.59
C LEU A 96 2.43 0.82 -16.07
N SER A 97 2.99 -0.30 -16.50
CA SER A 97 3.22 -0.59 -17.91
C SER A 97 1.91 -0.74 -18.67
N LEU A 98 1.99 -0.71 -20.01
CA LEU A 98 0.82 -0.95 -20.87
C LEU A 98 0.18 -2.32 -20.59
N SER A 99 0.99 -3.38 -20.44
CA SER A 99 0.49 -4.73 -20.15
C SER A 99 -0.19 -4.84 -18.78
N GLU A 100 0.32 -4.15 -17.76
CA GLU A 100 -0.33 -4.12 -16.44
C GLU A 100 -1.63 -3.34 -16.46
N THR A 101 -1.66 -2.25 -17.22
CA THR A 101 -2.88 -1.46 -17.45
C THR A 101 -3.95 -2.28 -18.17
N GLU A 102 -3.57 -3.04 -19.19
CA GLU A 102 -4.47 -3.97 -19.90
C GLU A 102 -5.05 -5.03 -18.96
N LYS A 103 -4.23 -5.64 -18.10
CA LYS A 103 -4.70 -6.61 -17.10
C LYS A 103 -5.70 -6.00 -16.12
N LEU A 104 -5.42 -4.79 -15.62
CA LEU A 104 -6.35 -4.09 -14.74
C LEU A 104 -7.67 -3.79 -15.47
N ALA A 105 -7.61 -3.30 -16.70
CA ALA A 105 -8.78 -3.03 -17.53
C ALA A 105 -9.60 -4.30 -17.80
N GLN A 106 -8.93 -5.44 -18.04
CA GLN A 106 -9.59 -6.73 -18.24
C GLN A 106 -10.35 -7.18 -17.00
N ILE A 107 -9.75 -7.09 -15.80
CA ILE A 107 -10.43 -7.43 -14.54
C ILE A 107 -11.70 -6.59 -14.36
N LEU A 108 -11.60 -5.28 -14.63
CA LEU A 108 -12.73 -4.36 -14.52
C LEU A 108 -13.81 -4.66 -15.57
N ALA A 109 -13.43 -4.98 -16.81
CA ALA A 109 -14.34 -5.35 -17.88
C ALA A 109 -15.11 -6.64 -17.55
N GLU A 110 -14.42 -7.69 -17.10
CA GLU A 110 -15.03 -8.95 -16.66
C GLU A 110 -16.00 -8.72 -15.49
N ALA A 111 -15.59 -7.95 -14.47
CA ALA A 111 -16.46 -7.62 -13.35
C ALA A 111 -17.70 -6.80 -13.75
N SER A 112 -17.57 -5.93 -14.76
CA SER A 112 -18.68 -5.10 -15.26
C SER A 112 -19.70 -5.89 -16.09
N THR A 113 -19.24 -6.90 -16.84
CA THR A 113 -20.09 -7.74 -17.70
C THR A 113 -20.80 -8.85 -16.92
N CYS A 114 -20.29 -9.21 -15.74
CA CYS A 114 -20.94 -10.16 -14.83
C CYS A 114 -22.21 -9.59 -14.15
N LYS A 115 -22.49 -8.29 -14.30
CA LYS A 115 -23.73 -7.69 -13.81
C LYS A 115 -24.89 -7.95 -14.79
N THR A 116 -25.68 -8.97 -14.48
CA THR A 116 -27.13 -8.84 -14.66
C THR A 116 -27.58 -7.69 -13.76
N TYR A 117 -27.80 -6.51 -14.34
CA TYR A 117 -28.39 -5.39 -13.62
C TYR A 117 -29.75 -5.84 -13.06
N LYS A 118 -29.90 -5.86 -11.73
CA LYS A 118 -31.20 -5.87 -11.05
C LYS A 118 -31.52 -4.46 -10.63
#